data_AF-A0A433PC34-F1
#
_entry.id   AF-A0A433PC34-F1
#
_cell.length_a   1.000
_cell.length_b   1.000
_cell.length_c   1.000
_cell.angle_alpha   90.00
_cell.angle_beta   90.00
_cell.angle_gamma   90.00
#
_symmetry.space_group_name_H-M   'P 1'
#
loop_
_entity.id
_entity.type
_entity.pdbx_description
1 polymer ?
#
loop_
_entity_poly.entity_id
_entity_poly.type
_entity_poly.pdbx_seq_one_letter_code
_entity_poly.pdbx_strand_id
1 'polypeptide(L)'
;MSEYNSRPLFRDASPLTLHFLPTPALNELDDKRIKEIKPLIPPQILMEDIPLTLRAAQTIIVARKAAEDITRGLDDRLLIVVGPCSIHDVTAALEYVAFLIAILIPLFAWTTLAKLLRDYSETVKDDLCIVMRVYFEKPRTTVGWKGLINDPFLNNSFQINKGLRVARTLLLDLNELGVPTGCEFLDTISPQYTGDLVSWGAIGARTTESQVHRELASGLSCPVGFKNGEYME
;
A
#
# COMPACT_ATOMS: atom_id res chain seq x y z
N MET A 1 8.75 60.48 -49.21
CA MET A 1 10.13 60.14 -48.82
C MET A 1 10.10 59.82 -47.35
N SER A 2 10.04 58.52 -47.02
CA SER A 2 11.14 57.75 -46.38
C SER A 2 11.04 57.93 -44.84
N GLU A 3 10.97 56.89 -44.00
CA GLU A 3 11.37 55.50 -44.17
C GLU A 3 10.64 54.59 -43.17
N TYR A 4 10.23 53.43 -43.70
CA TYR A 4 9.83 52.23 -42.98
C TYR A 4 11.05 51.69 -42.21
N ASN A 5 10.95 51.47 -40.90
CA ASN A 5 11.96 50.71 -40.17
C ASN A 5 11.36 49.40 -39.64
N SER A 6 11.37 48.42 -40.52
CA SER A 6 11.10 47.01 -40.23
C SER A 6 12.34 46.38 -39.59
N ARG A 7 12.23 45.90 -38.35
CA ARG A 7 13.15 44.90 -37.80
C ARG A 7 12.37 43.70 -37.27
N PRO A 8 12.63 42.48 -37.75
CA PRO A 8 12.02 41.27 -37.22
C PRO A 8 12.81 40.79 -35.99
N LEU A 9 12.14 40.62 -34.86
CA LEU A 9 12.66 39.90 -33.70
C LEU A 9 11.91 38.57 -33.57
N PHE A 10 12.14 37.68 -34.54
CA PHE A 10 11.90 36.25 -34.35
C PHE A 10 13.20 35.53 -34.66
N ARG A 11 13.95 35.21 -33.61
CA ARG A 11 14.89 34.10 -33.61
C ARG A 11 14.94 33.51 -32.20
N ASP A 12 14.93 32.18 -32.19
CA ASP A 12 15.16 31.26 -31.07
C ASP A 12 13.93 30.89 -30.24
N ALA A 13 13.04 30.11 -30.85
CA ALA A 13 12.13 29.23 -30.12
C ALA A 13 12.89 27.97 -29.68
N SER A 14 13.38 27.94 -28.44
CA SER A 14 13.57 26.66 -27.73
C SER A 14 12.19 26.10 -27.36
N PRO A 15 12.03 24.78 -27.17
CA PRO A 15 10.76 24.23 -26.75
C PRO A 15 10.47 24.74 -25.32
N LEU A 16 9.60 25.74 -25.22
CA LEU A 16 9.07 26.21 -23.95
C LEU A 16 8.26 25.08 -23.33
N THR A 17 8.84 24.43 -22.31
CA THR A 17 8.07 23.70 -21.31
C THR A 17 7.06 24.67 -20.72
N LEU A 18 5.81 24.58 -21.18
CA LEU A 18 4.72 25.43 -20.72
C LEU A 18 4.35 24.98 -19.29
N HIS A 19 5.09 25.48 -18.29
CA HIS A 19 4.62 25.47 -16.92
C HIS A 19 3.42 26.43 -16.87
N PHE A 20 2.20 25.89 -16.86
CA PHE A 20 1.00 26.64 -16.52
C PHE A 20 1.16 27.14 -15.07
N LEU A 21 1.72 28.34 -14.91
CA LEU A 21 1.66 29.05 -13.64
C LEU A 21 0.30 29.76 -13.60
N PRO A 22 -0.60 29.41 -12.68
CA PRO A 22 -1.87 30.12 -12.54
C PRO A 22 -1.60 31.61 -12.32
N THR A 23 -2.50 32.45 -12.84
CA THR A 23 -2.42 33.90 -12.67
C THR A 23 -2.45 34.25 -11.17
N PRO A 24 -1.77 35.32 -10.72
CA PRO A 24 -1.71 35.68 -9.30
C PRO A 24 -3.09 35.83 -8.63
N ALA A 25 -4.11 36.26 -9.37
CA ALA A 25 -5.50 36.38 -8.89
C ALA A 25 -6.18 35.01 -8.65
N LEU A 26 -5.81 33.99 -9.42
CA LEU A 26 -6.28 32.61 -9.19
C LEU A 26 -5.69 32.07 -7.89
N ASN A 27 -4.41 32.33 -7.57
CA ASN A 27 -3.79 31.91 -6.31
C ASN A 27 -4.36 32.58 -5.04
N GLU A 28 -5.05 33.72 -5.17
CA GLU A 28 -5.76 34.32 -4.03
C GLU A 28 -7.10 33.62 -3.74
N LEU A 29 -7.70 33.02 -4.77
CA LEU A 29 -8.99 32.33 -4.72
C LEU A 29 -8.84 30.81 -4.57
N ASP A 30 -7.74 30.25 -5.07
CA ASP A 30 -7.43 28.82 -5.15
C ASP A 30 -6.01 28.56 -4.65
N ASP A 31 -5.74 27.38 -4.08
CA ASP A 31 -4.40 26.96 -3.62
C ASP A 31 -3.63 27.90 -2.66
N LYS A 32 -4.29 28.91 -2.06
CA LYS A 32 -3.69 29.89 -1.14
C LYS A 32 -2.87 29.29 0.02
N ARG A 33 -3.20 28.07 0.45
CA ARG A 33 -2.51 27.34 1.54
C ARG A 33 -1.72 26.13 1.04
N ILE A 34 -1.53 25.99 -0.26
CA ILE A 34 -0.81 24.89 -0.88
C ILE A 34 0.60 25.36 -1.20
N LYS A 35 1.58 24.67 -0.63
CA LYS A 35 3.01 24.98 -0.86
C LYS A 35 3.45 24.56 -2.25
N GLU A 36 3.02 23.38 -2.68
CA GLU A 36 3.41 22.76 -3.94
C GLU A 36 2.46 21.61 -4.27
N ILE A 37 2.16 21.42 -5.56
CA ILE A 37 1.48 20.24 -6.09
C ILE A 37 2.47 19.50 -6.99
N LYS A 38 2.66 18.21 -6.73
CA LYS A 38 3.56 17.35 -7.52
C LYS A 38 2.75 16.28 -8.25
N PRO A 39 3.14 15.92 -9.48
CA PRO A 39 2.50 14.82 -10.20
C PRO A 39 2.75 13.49 -9.48
N LEU A 40 1.68 12.70 -9.36
CA LEU A 40 1.71 11.32 -8.89
C LEU A 40 1.67 10.38 -10.10
N ILE A 41 2.48 9.32 -10.09
CA ILE A 41 2.44 8.29 -11.13
C ILE A 41 1.03 7.71 -11.19
N PRO A 42 0.38 7.58 -12.36
CA PRO A 42 -0.90 6.90 -12.48
C PRO A 42 -0.81 5.43 -12.03
N PRO A 43 -1.85 4.87 -11.37
CA PRO A 43 -1.83 3.47 -10.92
C PRO A 43 -1.50 2.48 -12.03
N GLN A 44 -2.09 2.68 -13.22
CA GLN A 44 -1.90 1.82 -14.38
C GLN A 44 -0.43 1.70 -14.80
N ILE A 45 0.32 2.81 -14.79
CA ILE A 45 1.75 2.78 -15.14
C ILE A 45 2.53 1.98 -14.08
N LEU A 46 2.19 2.14 -12.80
CA LEU A 46 2.85 1.38 -11.75
C LEU A 46 2.53 -0.13 -11.84
N MET A 47 1.30 -0.49 -12.22
CA MET A 47 0.91 -1.88 -12.44
C MET A 47 1.58 -2.50 -13.68
N GLU A 48 1.82 -1.71 -14.72
CA GLU A 48 2.59 -2.17 -15.89
C GLU A 48 4.07 -2.39 -15.56
N ASP A 49 4.66 -1.50 -14.76
CA ASP A 49 6.04 -1.64 -14.29
C ASP A 49 6.23 -2.82 -13.31
N ILE A 50 5.23 -3.08 -12.48
CA ILE A 50 5.24 -4.12 -11.44
C ILE A 50 3.93 -4.94 -11.59
N PRO A 51 3.89 -5.84 -12.58
CA PRO A 51 2.68 -6.60 -12.89
C PRO A 51 2.40 -7.66 -11.83
N LEU A 52 1.12 -7.90 -11.58
CA LEU A 52 0.68 -9.04 -10.77
C LEU A 52 1.09 -10.34 -11.48
N THR A 53 1.84 -11.18 -10.80
CA THR A 53 2.24 -12.49 -11.34
C THR A 53 1.19 -13.56 -11.03
N LEU A 54 1.17 -14.64 -11.82
CA LEU A 54 0.23 -15.75 -11.61
C LEU A 54 0.39 -16.39 -10.23
N ARG A 55 1.62 -16.49 -9.73
CA ARG A 55 1.93 -17.05 -8.42
C ARG A 55 1.37 -16.18 -7.30
N ALA A 56 1.61 -14.86 -7.36
CA ALA A 56 1.04 -13.92 -6.42
C ALA A 56 -0.50 -13.95 -6.46
N ALA A 57 -1.09 -13.95 -7.67
CA ALA A 57 -2.54 -14.02 -7.85
C ALA A 57 -3.15 -15.27 -7.19
N GLN A 58 -2.50 -16.43 -7.33
CA GLN A 58 -2.95 -17.66 -6.69
C GLN A 58 -2.96 -17.55 -5.16
N THR A 59 -1.88 -17.04 -4.56
CA THR A 59 -1.79 -16.77 -3.11
C THR A 59 -2.95 -15.89 -2.64
N ILE A 60 -3.21 -14.80 -3.36
CA ILE A 60 -4.23 -13.82 -3.00
C ILE A 60 -5.63 -14.40 -3.12
N ILE A 61 -5.95 -15.10 -4.22
CA ILE A 61 -7.28 -15.69 -4.45
C ILE A 61 -7.59 -16.71 -3.35
N VAL A 62 -6.65 -17.61 -3.05
CA VAL A 62 -6.82 -18.64 -2.01
C VAL A 62 -7.02 -17.99 -0.64
N ALA A 63 -6.20 -16.99 -0.29
CA ALA A 63 -6.27 -16.34 1.01
C ALA A 63 -7.56 -15.51 1.18
N ARG A 64 -8.01 -14.78 0.14
CA ARG A 64 -9.29 -14.05 0.17
C ARG A 64 -10.46 -15.00 0.38
N LYS A 65 -10.46 -16.13 -0.33
CA LYS A 65 -11.51 -17.14 -0.19
C LYS A 65 -11.52 -17.75 1.21
N ALA A 66 -10.36 -18.13 1.74
CA ALA A 66 -10.24 -18.64 3.11
C ALA A 66 -10.73 -17.62 4.15
N ALA A 67 -10.33 -16.35 4.04
CA ALA A 67 -10.80 -15.30 4.95
C ALA A 67 -12.32 -15.05 4.83
N GLU A 68 -12.89 -15.11 3.63
CA GLU A 68 -14.34 -15.04 3.41
C GLU A 68 -15.08 -16.22 4.05
N ASP A 69 -14.58 -17.45 3.88
CA ASP A 69 -15.21 -18.64 4.44
C ASP A 69 -15.16 -18.66 5.97
N ILE A 70 -14.02 -18.28 6.56
CA ILE A 70 -13.85 -18.14 8.02
C ILE A 70 -14.81 -17.08 8.57
N THR A 71 -14.87 -15.89 7.95
CA THR A 71 -15.76 -14.81 8.43
C THR A 71 -17.24 -15.13 8.27
N ARG A 72 -17.60 -16.06 7.39
CA ARG A 72 -18.97 -16.60 7.24
C ARG A 72 -19.26 -17.83 8.11
N GLY A 73 -18.26 -18.36 8.82
CA GLY A 73 -18.40 -19.59 9.62
C GLY A 73 -18.52 -20.87 8.78
N LEU A 74 -18.02 -20.85 7.54
CA LEU A 74 -17.97 -22.02 6.64
C LEU A 74 -16.65 -22.82 6.78
N ASP A 75 -15.66 -22.21 7.43
CA ASP A 75 -14.34 -22.76 7.75
C ASP A 75 -14.08 -22.40 9.22
N ASP A 76 -13.74 -23.38 10.05
CA ASP A 76 -13.61 -23.24 11.51
C ASP A 76 -12.20 -22.79 11.94
N ARG A 77 -11.30 -22.56 10.98
CA ARG A 77 -9.97 -22.03 11.25
C ARG A 77 -10.01 -20.61 11.81
N LEU A 78 -9.00 -20.28 12.60
CA LEU A 78 -8.78 -18.94 13.11
C LEU A 78 -8.00 -18.09 12.10
N LEU A 79 -8.61 -17.00 11.63
CA LEU A 79 -7.92 -15.97 10.83
C LEU A 79 -7.00 -15.12 11.72
N ILE A 80 -5.70 -15.15 11.44
CA ILE A 80 -4.67 -14.42 12.20
C ILE A 80 -3.98 -13.40 11.29
N VAL A 81 -4.11 -12.12 11.62
CA VAL A 81 -3.37 -11.03 10.96
C VAL A 81 -2.20 -10.61 11.86
N VAL A 82 -0.98 -10.97 11.47
CA VAL A 82 0.22 -10.82 12.33
C VAL A 82 1.43 -10.28 11.58
N GLY A 83 2.19 -9.40 12.24
CA GLY A 83 3.40 -8.80 11.67
C GLY A 83 3.77 -7.48 12.34
N PRO A 84 4.78 -6.77 11.82
CA PRO A 84 5.23 -5.48 12.36
C PRO A 84 4.10 -4.43 12.40
N CYS A 85 4.21 -3.48 13.34
CA CYS A 85 3.17 -2.45 13.47
C CYS A 85 3.05 -1.57 12.21
N SER A 86 4.20 -1.25 11.60
CA SER A 86 4.35 -0.57 10.31
C SER A 86 5.70 -0.94 9.70
N ILE A 87 5.74 -1.16 8.39
CA ILE A 87 6.96 -1.46 7.64
C ILE A 87 7.72 -0.18 7.37
N HIS A 88 8.97 -0.09 7.83
CA HIS A 88 9.89 1.01 7.54
C HIS A 88 11.20 0.54 6.89
N ASP A 89 11.50 -0.77 6.98
CA ASP A 89 12.65 -1.43 6.36
C ASP A 89 12.15 -2.67 5.63
N VAL A 90 12.37 -2.69 4.31
CA VAL A 90 11.95 -3.77 3.41
C VAL A 90 12.76 -5.04 3.65
N THR A 91 14.06 -4.89 3.94
CA THR A 91 14.96 -6.03 4.19
C THR A 91 14.52 -6.76 5.45
N ALA A 92 14.29 -6.02 6.54
CA ALA A 92 13.79 -6.59 7.79
C ALA A 92 12.39 -7.23 7.62
N ALA A 93 11.53 -6.67 6.76
CA ALA A 93 10.24 -7.28 6.43
C ALA A 93 10.40 -8.63 5.72
N LEU A 94 11.32 -8.75 4.77
CA LEU A 94 11.61 -10.01 4.07
C LEU A 94 12.31 -11.03 4.98
N GLU A 95 13.13 -10.59 5.94
CA GLU A 95 13.67 -11.48 6.98
C GLU A 95 12.57 -12.03 7.89
N TYR A 96 11.59 -11.19 8.28
CA TYR A 96 10.44 -11.63 9.05
C TYR A 96 9.64 -12.73 8.33
N VAL A 97 9.56 -12.64 7.00
CA VAL A 97 8.86 -13.59 6.14
C VAL A 97 9.49 -14.96 6.16
N ALA A 98 10.81 -15.07 6.34
CA ALA A 98 11.46 -16.37 6.49
C ALA A 98 10.87 -17.17 7.68
N PHE A 99 10.45 -16.49 8.76
CA PHE A 99 9.76 -17.14 9.88
C PHE A 99 8.32 -17.53 9.52
N LEU A 100 7.59 -16.70 8.79
CA LEU A 100 6.23 -17.01 8.36
C LEU A 100 6.19 -18.14 7.32
N ILE A 101 7.14 -18.18 6.38
CA ILE A 101 7.28 -19.28 5.41
C ILE A 101 7.57 -20.58 6.13
N ALA A 102 8.42 -20.56 7.16
CA ALA A 102 8.65 -21.75 7.97
C ALA A 102 7.37 -22.30 8.60
N ILE A 103 6.39 -21.43 8.87
CA ILE A 103 5.07 -21.86 9.30
C ILE A 103 4.28 -22.31 8.06
N LEU A 104 3.99 -21.41 7.12
CA LEU A 104 3.05 -21.64 6.01
C LEU A 104 3.48 -22.71 4.99
N ILE A 105 4.78 -22.92 4.79
CA ILE A 105 5.34 -23.76 3.71
C ILE A 105 6.44 -24.67 4.28
N PRO A 106 6.07 -25.85 4.81
CA PRO A 106 7.00 -26.73 5.51
C PRO A 106 8.14 -27.30 4.66
N LEU A 107 8.07 -27.20 3.33
CA LEU A 107 9.08 -27.72 2.43
C LEU A 107 10.32 -26.84 2.24
N PHE A 108 10.33 -25.57 2.70
CA PHE A 108 11.32 -24.58 2.22
C PHE A 108 12.40 -24.07 3.19
N ALA A 109 12.51 -24.59 4.43
CA ALA A 109 13.45 -24.00 5.38
C ALA A 109 14.68 -24.88 5.72
N TRP A 110 15.88 -24.29 5.75
CA TRP A 110 17.12 -25.01 6.07
C TRP A 110 17.77 -24.61 7.40
N THR A 111 17.11 -23.77 8.20
CA THR A 111 17.62 -23.32 9.52
C THR A 111 16.91 -24.00 10.69
N THR A 112 17.61 -24.12 11.83
CA THR A 112 17.14 -24.81 13.04
C THR A 112 15.86 -24.20 13.62
N LEU A 113 15.71 -22.87 13.58
CA LEU A 113 14.51 -22.17 14.04
C LEU A 113 13.31 -22.41 13.12
N ALA A 114 13.55 -22.52 11.82
CA ALA A 114 12.52 -22.83 10.85
C ALA A 114 12.09 -24.31 10.88
N LYS A 115 12.90 -25.22 11.44
CA LYS A 115 12.48 -26.59 11.73
C LYS A 115 11.46 -26.65 12.88
N LEU A 116 11.70 -25.89 13.96
CA LEU A 116 10.76 -25.79 15.09
C LEU A 116 9.40 -25.20 14.67
N LEU A 117 9.43 -24.14 13.84
CA LEU A 117 8.22 -23.49 13.33
C LEU A 117 7.45 -24.38 12.34
N ARG A 118 8.13 -25.30 11.64
CA ARG A 118 7.49 -26.30 10.77
C ARG A 118 6.79 -27.40 11.53
N ASP A 119 7.47 -27.97 12.52
CA ASP A 119 6.87 -29.01 13.36
C ASP A 119 5.63 -28.45 14.07
N TYR A 120 5.68 -27.19 14.51
CA TYR A 120 4.50 -26.49 15.02
C TYR A 120 3.45 -26.23 13.94
N SER A 121 3.85 -25.79 12.75
CA SER A 121 2.90 -25.50 11.67
C SER A 121 2.16 -26.72 11.14
N GLU A 122 2.84 -27.85 10.97
CA GLU A 122 2.19 -29.10 10.61
C GLU A 122 1.11 -29.50 11.62
N THR A 123 1.22 -29.08 12.88
CA THR A 123 0.20 -29.32 13.91
C THR A 123 -0.91 -28.28 13.97
N VAL A 124 -0.78 -27.11 13.32
CA VAL A 124 -1.76 -26.01 13.42
C VAL A 124 -2.26 -25.47 12.07
N LYS A 125 -1.73 -25.93 10.94
CA LYS A 125 -2.10 -25.45 9.59
C LYS A 125 -3.59 -25.69 9.27
N ASP A 126 -4.15 -26.75 9.85
CA ASP A 126 -5.55 -27.11 9.69
C ASP A 126 -6.47 -26.31 10.62
N ASP A 127 -5.89 -25.58 11.59
CA ASP A 127 -6.61 -24.74 12.56
C ASP A 127 -6.43 -23.24 12.30
N LEU A 128 -5.41 -22.82 11.53
CA LEU A 128 -5.02 -21.42 11.37
C LEU A 128 -5.00 -20.97 9.91
N CYS A 129 -5.50 -19.75 9.66
CA CYS A 129 -5.31 -19.02 8.41
C CYS A 129 -4.50 -17.75 8.70
N ILE A 130 -3.20 -17.75 8.35
CA ILE A 130 -2.29 -16.65 8.69
C ILE A 130 -2.15 -15.70 7.51
N VAL A 131 -2.33 -14.40 7.78
CA VAL A 131 -2.11 -13.29 6.86
C VAL A 131 -1.06 -12.35 7.47
N MET A 132 0.00 -12.04 6.72
CA MET A 132 1.04 -11.12 7.18
C MET A 132 0.50 -9.70 7.24
N ARG A 133 0.65 -9.03 8.38
CA ARG A 133 0.38 -7.61 8.53
C ARG A 133 1.46 -6.78 7.83
N VAL A 134 1.07 -6.02 6.81
CA VAL A 134 1.95 -5.16 6.00
C VAL A 134 1.39 -3.74 5.97
N TYR A 135 1.50 -3.00 7.07
CA TYR A 135 0.98 -1.64 7.17
C TYR A 135 2.08 -0.64 6.82
N PHE A 136 1.83 0.30 5.92
CA PHE A 136 2.85 1.27 5.52
C PHE A 136 2.89 2.53 6.36
N GLU A 137 1.81 2.83 7.07
CA GLU A 137 1.68 4.02 7.89
C GLU A 137 0.94 3.67 9.18
N LYS A 138 1.21 4.45 10.23
CA LYS A 138 0.40 4.44 11.45
C LYS A 138 -0.18 5.84 11.65
N PRO A 139 -1.52 6.02 11.60
CA PRO A 139 -2.14 7.33 11.74
C PRO A 139 -1.78 7.97 13.09
N ARG A 140 -1.35 9.24 13.07
CA ARG A 140 -0.92 10.02 14.23
C ARG A 140 -1.59 11.39 14.24
N THR A 141 -1.93 11.87 15.44
CA THR A 141 -2.34 13.26 15.69
C THR A 141 -1.15 14.17 16.02
N THR A 142 0.01 13.60 16.36
CA THR A 142 1.27 14.31 16.59
C THR A 142 2.18 14.28 15.37
N VAL A 143 3.11 15.24 15.29
CA VAL A 143 4.15 15.26 14.26
C VAL A 143 5.07 14.06 14.42
N GLY A 144 5.38 13.39 13.31
CA GLY A 144 6.23 12.21 13.27
C GLY A 144 6.29 11.64 11.86
N TRP A 145 7.03 10.53 11.70
CA TRP A 145 7.17 9.85 10.42
C TRP A 145 5.81 9.43 9.84
N LYS A 146 5.64 9.66 8.54
CA LYS A 146 4.36 9.53 7.81
C LYS A 146 4.17 8.19 7.11
N GLY A 147 5.05 7.23 7.36
CA GLY A 147 4.98 5.91 6.74
C GLY A 147 5.82 5.77 5.47
N LEU A 148 6.01 4.53 5.04
CA LEU A 148 6.92 4.15 3.96
C LEU A 148 6.48 4.69 2.61
N ILE A 149 5.18 4.73 2.34
CA ILE A 149 4.66 5.30 1.10
C ILE A 149 4.96 6.81 1.06
N ASN A 150 4.68 7.52 2.15
CA ASN A 150 4.86 8.97 2.18
C ASN A 150 6.34 9.36 2.24
N ASP A 151 7.14 8.76 3.11
CA ASP A 151 8.54 9.14 3.36
C ASP A 151 9.45 7.89 3.43
N PRO A 152 9.78 7.28 2.27
CA PRO A 152 10.49 6.00 2.20
C PRO A 152 11.95 6.09 2.69
N PHE A 153 12.51 7.28 2.78
CA PHE A 153 13.90 7.51 3.20
C PHE A 153 14.02 7.98 4.66
N LEU A 154 12.90 8.06 5.39
CA LEU A 154 12.85 8.51 6.80
C LEU A 154 13.54 9.88 7.02
N ASN A 155 13.46 10.77 6.02
CA ASN A 155 14.17 12.04 6.01
C ASN A 155 13.27 13.23 5.64
N ASN A 156 11.94 13.05 5.67
CA ASN A 156 10.92 14.04 5.31
C ASN A 156 11.04 14.54 3.86
N SER A 157 11.55 13.73 2.93
CA SER A 157 11.65 14.11 1.51
C SER A 157 10.36 13.95 0.73
N PHE A 158 9.38 13.23 1.29
CA PHE A 158 8.05 12.99 0.69
C PHE A 158 8.10 12.40 -0.72
N GLN A 159 8.96 11.41 -0.92
CA GLN A 159 9.18 10.76 -2.23
C GLN A 159 8.09 9.72 -2.53
N ILE A 160 6.83 10.15 -2.64
CA ILE A 160 5.63 9.28 -2.71
C ILE A 160 5.70 8.32 -3.90
N ASN A 161 6.12 8.77 -5.08
CA ASN A 161 6.28 7.90 -6.25
C ASN A 161 7.26 6.74 -5.99
N LYS A 162 8.34 6.99 -5.24
CA LYS A 162 9.29 5.96 -4.83
C LYS A 162 8.67 5.05 -3.78
N GLY A 163 7.98 5.61 -2.80
CA GLY A 163 7.30 4.86 -1.73
C GLY A 163 6.22 3.91 -2.26
N LEU A 164 5.41 4.35 -3.22
CA LEU A 164 4.42 3.50 -3.91
C LEU A 164 5.08 2.32 -4.62
N ARG A 165 6.19 2.56 -5.34
CA ARG A 165 6.96 1.50 -6.01
C ARG A 165 7.49 0.48 -5.01
N VAL A 166 8.09 0.95 -3.92
CA VAL A 166 8.61 0.10 -2.84
C VAL A 166 7.50 -0.72 -2.19
N ALA A 167 6.36 -0.10 -1.87
CA ALA A 167 5.22 -0.76 -1.26
C ALA A 167 4.63 -1.85 -2.17
N ARG A 168 4.42 -1.54 -3.46
CA ARG A 168 3.90 -2.51 -4.43
C ARG A 168 4.85 -3.68 -4.65
N THR A 169 6.15 -3.41 -4.84
CA THR A 169 7.16 -4.48 -4.98
C THR A 169 7.17 -5.39 -3.76
N LEU A 170 7.20 -4.84 -2.53
CA LEU A 170 7.17 -5.66 -1.33
C LEU A 170 5.91 -6.54 -1.27
N LEU A 171 4.72 -5.99 -1.51
CA LEU A 171 3.48 -6.78 -1.51
C LEU A 171 3.50 -7.87 -2.58
N LEU A 172 4.06 -7.60 -3.76
CA LEU A 172 4.21 -8.59 -4.81
C LEU A 172 5.15 -9.71 -4.37
N ASP A 173 6.36 -9.38 -3.93
CA ASP A 173 7.38 -10.34 -3.49
C ASP A 173 6.84 -11.27 -2.39
N LEU A 174 6.11 -10.72 -1.42
CA LEU A 174 5.46 -11.50 -0.35
C LEU A 174 4.46 -12.52 -0.88
N ASN A 175 3.58 -12.09 -1.78
CA ASN A 175 2.57 -12.98 -2.36
C ASN A 175 3.22 -14.03 -3.29
N GLU A 176 4.30 -13.69 -3.99
CA GLU A 176 5.08 -14.66 -4.78
C GLU A 176 5.75 -15.72 -3.91
N LEU A 177 6.15 -15.35 -2.70
CA LEU A 177 6.65 -16.28 -1.69
C LEU A 177 5.55 -17.15 -1.05
N GLY A 178 4.27 -16.96 -1.45
CA GLY A 178 3.14 -17.69 -0.90
C GLY A 178 2.61 -17.13 0.42
N VAL A 179 3.01 -15.92 0.79
CA VAL A 179 2.59 -15.27 2.04
C VAL A 179 1.55 -14.20 1.75
N PRO A 180 0.26 -14.43 2.09
CA PRO A 180 -0.78 -13.44 1.85
C PRO A 180 -0.60 -12.23 2.77
N THR A 181 -0.97 -11.05 2.26
CA THR A 181 -0.76 -9.78 2.95
C THR A 181 -2.06 -9.13 3.40
N GLY A 182 -2.01 -8.45 4.54
CA GLY A 182 -3.10 -7.68 5.12
C GLY A 182 -2.69 -6.23 5.36
N CYS A 183 -3.52 -5.28 4.92
CA CYS A 183 -3.21 -3.84 4.95
C CYS A 183 -4.35 -3.03 5.60
N GLU A 184 -4.01 -1.89 6.18
CA GLU A 184 -4.98 -0.87 6.60
C GLU A 184 -5.08 0.22 5.52
N PHE A 185 -6.30 0.51 5.07
CA PHE A 185 -6.55 1.53 4.05
C PHE A 185 -6.89 2.86 4.71
N LEU A 186 -5.96 3.82 4.64
CA LEU A 186 -6.03 5.11 5.33
C LEU A 186 -6.60 6.26 4.47
N ASP A 187 -6.67 6.04 3.15
CA ASP A 187 -7.20 6.99 2.19
C ASP A 187 -7.88 6.24 1.03
N THR A 188 -8.55 6.97 0.14
CA THR A 188 -9.37 6.42 -0.95
C THR A 188 -8.64 6.31 -2.29
N ILE A 189 -7.36 6.67 -2.35
CA ILE A 189 -6.53 6.73 -3.55
C ILE A 189 -5.48 5.60 -3.56
N SER A 190 -4.73 5.44 -2.47
CA SER A 190 -3.68 4.42 -2.33
C SER A 190 -4.14 2.98 -2.62
N PRO A 191 -5.40 2.55 -2.34
CA PRO A 191 -5.87 1.23 -2.74
C PRO A 191 -5.82 0.97 -4.25
N GLN A 192 -5.88 2.01 -5.08
CA GLN A 192 -5.74 1.85 -6.54
C GLN A 192 -4.34 1.39 -6.95
N TYR A 193 -3.32 1.55 -6.11
CA TYR A 193 -1.93 1.17 -6.43
C TYR A 193 -1.55 -0.21 -5.92
N THR A 194 -2.23 -0.72 -4.90
CA THR A 194 -1.79 -1.88 -4.13
C THR A 194 -2.91 -2.84 -3.75
N GLY A 195 -4.19 -2.45 -3.88
CA GLY A 195 -5.33 -3.22 -3.41
C GLY A 195 -5.50 -4.57 -4.10
N ASP A 196 -4.98 -4.72 -5.33
CA ASP A 196 -4.91 -5.99 -6.05
C ASP A 196 -4.03 -7.03 -5.34
N LEU A 197 -3.05 -6.58 -4.55
CA LEU A 197 -2.09 -7.43 -3.83
C LEU A 197 -2.48 -7.74 -2.38
N VAL A 198 -3.63 -7.25 -1.91
CA VAL A 198 -4.08 -7.37 -0.51
C VAL A 198 -5.11 -8.48 -0.36
N SER A 199 -4.88 -9.41 0.57
CA SER A 199 -5.77 -10.53 0.86
C SER A 199 -6.80 -10.24 1.96
N TRP A 200 -6.50 -9.30 2.86
CA TRP A 200 -7.42 -8.85 3.91
C TRP A 200 -7.21 -7.35 4.21
N GLY A 201 -8.29 -6.60 4.35
CA GLY A 201 -8.28 -5.15 4.60
C GLY A 201 -8.69 -4.77 6.01
N ALA A 202 -8.15 -3.66 6.53
CA ALA A 202 -8.66 -3.00 7.73
C ALA A 202 -9.09 -1.56 7.44
N ILE A 203 -10.21 -1.16 8.05
CA ILE A 203 -10.57 0.24 8.28
C ILE A 203 -10.31 0.56 9.75
N GLY A 204 -9.50 1.61 9.98
CA GLY A 204 -9.03 1.99 11.29
C GLY A 204 -10.11 2.56 12.20
N ALA A 205 -9.85 2.56 13.51
CA ALA A 205 -10.78 3.08 14.52
C ALA A 205 -11.17 4.55 14.27
N ARG A 206 -10.25 5.33 13.70
CA ARG A 206 -10.47 6.76 13.37
C ARG A 206 -11.17 6.99 12.03
N THR A 207 -11.34 5.96 11.22
CA THR A 207 -11.98 6.04 9.90
C THR A 207 -13.18 5.12 9.75
N THR A 208 -13.49 4.30 10.76
CA THR A 208 -14.63 3.37 10.77
C THR A 208 -16.00 4.06 10.63
N GLU A 209 -16.12 5.28 11.15
CA GLU A 209 -17.35 6.10 11.03
C GLU A 209 -17.34 7.01 9.79
N SER A 210 -16.24 7.05 9.03
CA SER A 210 -16.13 7.86 7.83
C SER A 210 -16.92 7.23 6.67
N GLN A 211 -17.90 7.96 6.15
CA GLN A 211 -18.72 7.50 5.03
C GLN A 211 -17.87 7.11 3.81
N VAL A 212 -16.90 7.94 3.42
CA VAL A 212 -16.05 7.65 2.25
C VAL A 212 -15.20 6.39 2.42
N HIS A 213 -14.84 6.03 3.66
CA HIS A 213 -14.12 4.77 3.93
C HIS A 213 -15.06 3.56 3.90
N ARG A 214 -16.34 3.73 4.28
CA ARG A 214 -17.36 2.69 4.11
C ARG A 214 -17.71 2.47 2.65
N GLU A 215 -17.80 3.54 1.87
CA GLU A 215 -17.96 3.49 0.41
C GLU A 215 -16.75 2.79 -0.23
N LEU A 216 -15.53 3.16 0.16
CA LEU A 216 -14.31 2.45 -0.26
C LEU A 216 -14.43 0.95 0.05
N ALA A 217 -14.76 0.59 1.29
CA ALA A 217 -14.86 -0.80 1.71
C ALA A 217 -15.90 -1.60 0.92
N SER A 218 -16.98 -0.97 0.46
CA SER A 218 -17.98 -1.63 -0.40
C SER A 218 -17.44 -2.06 -1.77
N GLY A 219 -16.35 -1.43 -2.24
CA GLY A 219 -15.70 -1.73 -3.51
C GLY A 219 -14.37 -2.48 -3.40
N LEU A 220 -13.88 -2.75 -2.19
CA LEU A 220 -12.62 -3.49 -2.01
C LEU A 220 -12.82 -4.98 -2.34
N SER A 221 -11.87 -5.53 -3.10
CA SER A 221 -11.93 -6.93 -3.54
C SER A 221 -11.56 -7.96 -2.46
N CYS A 222 -11.13 -7.52 -1.29
CA CYS A 222 -10.77 -8.38 -0.15
C CYS A 222 -11.79 -8.24 0.99
N PRO A 223 -11.92 -9.24 1.87
CA PRO A 223 -12.66 -9.08 3.13
C PRO A 223 -12.08 -7.94 3.96
N VAL A 224 -12.96 -7.15 4.61
CA VAL A 224 -12.58 -5.95 5.36
C VAL A 224 -13.04 -6.03 6.81
N GLY A 225 -12.10 -5.84 7.74
CA GLY A 225 -12.39 -5.66 9.16
C GLY A 225 -12.53 -4.18 9.53
N PHE A 226 -13.60 -3.84 10.26
CA PHE A 226 -13.78 -2.52 10.84
C PHE A 226 -13.41 -2.55 12.33
N LYS A 227 -12.44 -1.73 12.74
CA LYS A 227 -12.13 -1.56 14.17
C LYS A 227 -13.28 -0.80 14.86
N ASN A 228 -13.51 -1.10 16.13
CA ASN A 228 -14.36 -0.28 16.98
C ASN A 228 -13.76 1.11 17.22
N GLY A 229 -14.59 2.09 17.55
CA GLY A 229 -14.15 3.45 17.89
C GLY A 229 -13.22 3.47 19.12
N GLU A 230 -12.33 4.47 19.20
CA GLU A 230 -11.38 4.60 20.32
C GLU A 230 -12.07 4.85 21.68
N TYR A 231 -13.35 5.25 21.67
CA TYR A 231 -14.15 5.59 22.84
C TYR A 231 -15.47 4.82 22.89
N MET A 232 -15.46 3.51 22.63
CA MET A 232 -16.67 2.73 22.91
C MET A 232 -16.83 2.56 24.42
N GLU A 233 -17.86 3.22 24.99
CA GLU A 233 -18.48 2.87 26.28
C GLU A 233 -19.21 1.53 26.18
#